data_AF-A0A2T2WT87-F1
#
_entry.id   AF-A0A2T2WT87-F1
#
_cell.length_a   1.000
_cell.length_b   1.000
_cell.length_c   1.000
_cell.angle_alpha   90.00
_cell.angle_beta   90.00
_cell.angle_gamma   90.00
#
_symmetry.space_group_name_H-M   'P 1'
#
loop_
_entity.id
_entity.type
_entity.pdbx_description
1 polymer ?
#
loop_
_entity_poly.entity_id
_entity_poly.type
_entity_poly.pdbx_seq_one_letter_code
_entity_poly.pdbx_strand_id
1 'polypeptide(L)'
;MIGNPYEIFQALEDIRPVDRTFQRNMQEHLDRLIKPVGSLGRMERLACQIAGIQKTIKITVDPAITLVFAGDHGVSDEGVSPYPREVSAQMLNAYQRHWAAISVLARQAACQVEVVDVGVQGSWEPWGKDNTVVSRKIRAGTRNFVKEPAMTHEECLQALQVGMDKAGQAFQDGHRSILLGEIGIGNTTVAAALACALLQESPRIMTGHGSGVDHAGWERKVYVIDQALSRHLESDLDPFEMLTRLGGFEVAAMVGAILGAARLGVVVVLDGYITGVAALLAMRMAPDTVGYLVASHQSHEPGHRRVLGALGLRPLLEWDLRLGEASGAAMSLPLLRQTCAVATEMATFSQAGVSSSDGAEHEALPYPVKEPHPFSLPERMAVYRAIESRRDIRRFLPDPLPEGVLDRLLHAAHHAPSVGYSQPWDFIIVTDSEMKQRLKKLADRERQVQSLYFEDERSALYLKLKLEGIVEAPVVLVITADMERGGAEIIGRHTMEETTLYSVACAVENVWLAARAEGVAVGWVSLFEKRHLRHVLGMPANIEPVAVLCLGFTEHYPPEPQLKTVGWAEPESLTRLIHWQRWDGSTPQSNV
;
A
#
# COMPACT_ATOMS: atom_id res chain seq x y z
N MET A 1 -30.82 26.64 2.29
CA MET A 1 -29.89 27.54 3.02
C MET A 1 -28.55 26.84 3.00
N ILE A 2 -27.49 27.52 2.57
CA ILE A 2 -26.13 26.98 2.58
C ILE A 2 -25.79 26.71 4.05
N GLY A 3 -25.55 25.44 4.39
CA GLY A 3 -24.94 25.07 5.67
C GLY A 3 -23.61 25.84 5.78
N ASN A 4 -23.31 26.34 6.96
CA ASN A 4 -22.11 27.14 7.17
C ASN A 4 -20.89 26.37 6.63
N PRO A 5 -20.02 26.92 5.75
CA PRO A 5 -18.86 26.19 5.20
C PRO A 5 -17.98 25.53 6.27
N TYR A 6 -17.97 26.11 7.48
CA TYR A 6 -17.32 25.53 8.65
C TYR A 6 -17.89 24.15 9.06
N GLU A 7 -19.16 23.86 8.78
CA GLU A 7 -19.80 22.57 9.08
C GLU A 7 -19.24 21.43 8.21
N ILE A 8 -18.88 21.69 6.94
CA ILE A 8 -18.27 20.66 6.07
C ILE A 8 -16.89 20.27 6.61
N PHE A 9 -16.05 21.27 6.95
CA PHE A 9 -14.71 21.00 7.47
C PHE A 9 -14.74 20.41 8.88
N GLN A 10 -15.67 20.81 9.76
CA GLN A 10 -15.89 20.16 11.05
C GLN A 10 -16.37 18.71 10.88
N ALA A 11 -17.24 18.46 9.91
CA ALA A 11 -17.71 17.11 9.61
C ALA A 11 -16.58 16.17 9.13
N LEU A 12 -15.46 16.71 8.61
CA LEU A 12 -14.26 15.92 8.32
C LEU A 12 -13.59 15.41 9.60
N GLU A 13 -13.53 16.24 10.65
CA GLU A 13 -12.92 15.88 11.94
C GLU A 13 -13.73 14.82 12.72
N ASP A 14 -15.03 14.71 12.39
CA ASP A 14 -15.95 13.72 12.96
C ASP A 14 -15.85 12.34 12.30
N ILE A 15 -15.22 12.22 11.14
CA ILE A 15 -14.95 10.91 10.53
C ILE A 15 -13.88 10.21 11.37
N ARG A 16 -14.23 9.04 11.88
CA ARG A 16 -13.35 8.22 12.74
C ARG A 16 -12.94 6.95 12.00
N PRO A 17 -11.84 6.30 12.42
CA PRO A 17 -11.56 4.96 11.96
C PRO A 17 -12.73 4.03 12.31
N VAL A 18 -13.01 3.04 11.44
CA VAL A 18 -13.97 1.98 11.73
C VAL A 18 -13.62 1.25 13.03
N ASP A 19 -14.64 0.77 13.75
CA ASP A 19 -14.46 0.29 15.12
C ASP A 19 -13.75 -1.07 15.16
N ARG A 20 -12.49 -1.06 15.63
CA ARG A 20 -11.64 -2.26 15.74
C ARG A 20 -12.19 -3.30 16.72
N THR A 21 -12.96 -2.88 17.73
CA THR A 21 -13.58 -3.81 18.67
C THR A 21 -14.62 -4.65 17.94
N PHE A 22 -15.47 -4.03 17.13
CA PHE A 22 -16.48 -4.77 16.36
C PHE A 22 -15.89 -5.57 15.20
N GLN A 23 -14.79 -5.12 14.60
CA GLN A 23 -14.02 -5.93 13.64
C GLN A 23 -13.52 -7.24 14.30
N ARG A 24 -12.91 -7.13 15.49
CA ARG A 24 -12.42 -8.30 16.24
C ARG A 24 -13.57 -9.20 16.69
N ASN A 25 -14.63 -8.64 17.25
CA ASN A 25 -15.80 -9.40 17.68
C ASN A 25 -16.44 -10.17 16.52
N MET A 26 -16.49 -9.56 15.32
CA MET A 26 -16.95 -10.25 14.13
C MET A 26 -16.01 -11.39 13.72
N GLN A 27 -14.68 -11.19 13.76
CA GLN A 27 -13.74 -12.28 13.46
C GLN A 27 -13.89 -13.45 14.44
N GLU A 28 -13.97 -13.17 15.74
CA GLU A 28 -14.19 -14.19 16.77
C GLU A 28 -15.51 -14.96 16.57
N HIS A 29 -16.55 -14.31 16.03
CA HIS A 29 -17.80 -14.96 15.64
C HIS A 29 -17.63 -15.82 14.39
N LEU A 30 -16.99 -15.29 13.34
CA LEU A 30 -16.73 -15.99 12.08
C LEU A 30 -15.88 -17.25 12.27
N ASP A 31 -14.94 -17.24 13.22
CA ASP A 31 -14.07 -18.40 13.52
C ASP A 31 -14.84 -19.54 14.20
N ARG A 32 -16.02 -19.27 14.78
CA ARG A 32 -16.88 -20.27 15.43
C ARG A 32 -17.94 -20.86 14.50
N LEU A 33 -18.12 -20.30 13.30
CA LEU A 33 -19.06 -20.81 12.30
C LEU A 33 -18.66 -22.22 11.85
N ILE A 34 -19.63 -23.02 11.39
CA ILE A 34 -19.42 -24.42 10.92
C ILE A 34 -18.63 -24.52 9.60
N LYS A 35 -17.40 -24.01 9.61
CA LYS A 35 -16.45 -23.97 8.51
C LYS A 35 -15.03 -24.05 9.04
N PRO A 36 -14.04 -24.46 8.24
CA PRO A 36 -12.64 -24.23 8.59
C PRO A 36 -12.37 -22.72 8.77
N VAL A 37 -11.54 -22.37 9.75
CA VAL A 37 -11.13 -20.97 10.02
C VAL A 37 -10.52 -20.35 8.75
N GLY A 38 -10.95 -19.13 8.41
CA GLY A 38 -10.48 -18.41 7.23
C GLY A 38 -10.97 -18.91 5.86
N SER A 39 -11.75 -20.00 5.80
CA SER A 39 -12.14 -20.64 4.52
C SER A 39 -13.07 -19.78 3.63
N LEU A 40 -13.73 -18.75 4.16
CA LEU A 40 -14.52 -17.80 3.35
C LEU A 40 -13.68 -16.60 2.84
N GLY A 41 -12.40 -16.56 3.18
CA GLY A 41 -11.41 -15.63 2.60
C GLY A 41 -11.81 -14.16 2.69
N ARG A 42 -12.07 -13.52 1.54
CA ARG A 42 -12.39 -12.08 1.47
C ARG A 42 -13.74 -11.73 2.08
N MET A 43 -14.70 -12.65 2.09
CA MET A 43 -16.02 -12.38 2.68
C MET A 43 -15.89 -12.14 4.19
N GLU A 44 -15.00 -12.86 4.88
CA GLU A 44 -14.74 -12.64 6.31
C GLU A 44 -14.24 -11.23 6.59
N ARG A 45 -13.28 -10.75 5.79
CA ARG A 45 -12.73 -9.40 5.92
C ARG A 45 -13.78 -8.31 5.66
N LEU A 46 -14.63 -8.51 4.65
CA LEU A 46 -15.73 -7.59 4.37
C LEU A 46 -16.75 -7.58 5.51
N ALA A 47 -17.09 -8.74 6.08
CA ALA A 47 -17.98 -8.83 7.23
C ALA A 47 -17.39 -8.09 8.45
N CYS A 48 -16.10 -8.28 8.75
CA CYS A 48 -15.41 -7.53 9.80
C CYS A 48 -15.45 -6.02 9.54
N GLN A 49 -15.15 -5.58 8.31
CA GLN A 49 -15.20 -4.17 7.92
C GLN A 49 -16.60 -3.59 8.16
N ILE A 50 -17.66 -4.24 7.66
CA ILE A 50 -19.04 -3.79 7.83
C ILE A 50 -19.42 -3.78 9.32
N ALA A 51 -18.96 -4.75 10.11
CA ALA A 51 -19.19 -4.78 11.56
C ALA A 51 -18.55 -3.57 12.27
N GLY A 52 -17.33 -3.20 11.87
CA GLY A 52 -16.65 -2.01 12.36
C GLY A 52 -17.34 -0.70 11.98
N ILE A 53 -17.89 -0.62 10.75
CA ILE A 53 -18.67 0.53 10.27
C ILE A 53 -19.96 0.68 11.09
N GLN A 54 -20.72 -0.40 11.24
CA GLN A 54 -22.07 -0.40 11.84
C GLN A 54 -22.07 -0.60 13.35
N LYS A 55 -20.90 -0.88 13.95
CA LYS A 55 -20.72 -1.16 15.37
C LYS A 55 -21.67 -2.26 15.87
N THR A 56 -21.76 -3.35 15.10
CA THR A 56 -22.59 -4.52 15.42
C THR A 56 -22.08 -5.74 14.68
N ILE A 57 -22.28 -6.93 15.26
CA ILE A 57 -22.06 -8.20 14.55
C ILE A 57 -23.32 -8.65 13.77
N LYS A 58 -24.47 -8.02 14.00
CA LYS A 58 -25.68 -8.22 13.19
C LYS A 58 -25.67 -7.25 12.01
N ILE A 59 -24.73 -7.49 11.10
CA ILE A 59 -24.44 -6.61 9.97
C ILE A 59 -25.49 -6.74 8.86
N THR A 60 -25.71 -5.67 8.12
CA THR A 60 -26.56 -5.67 6.92
C THR A 60 -26.13 -4.59 5.94
N VAL A 61 -26.31 -4.80 4.63
CA VAL A 61 -26.16 -3.71 3.63
C VAL A 61 -27.52 -3.19 3.16
N ASP A 62 -28.62 -3.73 3.69
CA ASP A 62 -29.98 -3.36 3.36
C ASP A 62 -30.66 -2.48 4.42
N PRO A 63 -31.58 -1.60 4.01
CA PRO A 63 -31.89 -1.24 2.63
C PRO A 63 -30.73 -0.52 1.92
N ALA A 64 -30.49 -0.83 0.65
CA ALA A 64 -29.48 -0.17 -0.18
C ALA A 64 -30.12 0.90 -1.08
N ILE A 65 -29.42 2.00 -1.33
CA ILE A 65 -29.81 3.02 -2.32
C ILE A 65 -28.68 3.28 -3.29
N THR A 66 -29.02 3.46 -4.57
CA THR A 66 -28.11 3.92 -5.61
C THR A 66 -28.27 5.42 -5.79
N LEU A 67 -27.19 6.17 -5.64
CA LEU A 67 -27.13 7.60 -5.90
C LEU A 67 -26.26 7.84 -7.14
N VAL A 68 -26.87 8.31 -8.21
CA VAL A 68 -26.17 8.70 -9.45
C VAL A 68 -26.12 10.21 -9.54
N PHE A 69 -24.93 10.81 -9.50
CA PHE A 69 -24.77 12.26 -9.64
C PHE A 69 -24.52 12.63 -11.10
N ALA A 70 -25.27 13.61 -11.62
CA ALA A 70 -25.23 14.01 -13.01
C ALA A 70 -24.71 15.44 -13.20
N GLY A 71 -23.68 15.61 -14.03
CA GLY A 71 -23.05 16.91 -14.30
C GLY A 71 -22.34 16.95 -15.65
N ASP A 72 -22.41 18.07 -16.37
CA ASP A 72 -21.69 18.25 -17.63
C ASP A 72 -20.41 19.07 -17.45
N HIS A 73 -19.47 18.92 -18.39
CA HIS A 73 -18.13 19.49 -18.25
C HIS A 73 -17.75 20.41 -19.40
N GLY A 74 -17.19 21.58 -19.07
CA GLY A 74 -16.69 22.53 -20.07
C GLY A 74 -15.51 21.97 -20.88
N VAL A 75 -14.71 21.04 -20.33
CA VAL A 75 -13.62 20.38 -21.06
C VAL A 75 -14.11 19.63 -22.31
N SER A 76 -15.39 19.29 -22.37
CA SER A 76 -16.00 18.68 -23.56
C SER A 76 -15.95 19.56 -24.81
N ASP A 77 -15.70 20.87 -24.68
CA ASP A 77 -15.44 21.77 -25.82
C ASP A 77 -14.15 21.39 -26.57
N GLU A 78 -13.23 20.70 -25.90
CA GLU A 78 -11.96 20.25 -26.47
C GLU A 78 -12.11 18.92 -27.24
N GLY A 79 -13.34 18.44 -27.48
CA GLY A 79 -13.60 17.24 -28.28
C GLY A 79 -13.01 15.97 -27.66
N VAL A 80 -13.18 15.82 -26.34
CA VAL A 80 -12.68 14.69 -25.53
C VAL A 80 -13.68 13.53 -25.38
N SER A 81 -14.84 13.64 -26.01
CA SER A 81 -15.91 12.64 -26.03
C SER A 81 -16.40 12.45 -27.47
N PRO A 82 -16.76 11.22 -27.89
CA PRO A 82 -17.38 10.98 -29.19
C PRO A 82 -18.88 11.32 -29.19
N TYR A 83 -19.48 11.49 -28.01
CA TYR A 83 -20.91 11.79 -27.84
C TYR A 83 -21.14 13.29 -27.69
N PRO A 84 -22.24 13.81 -28.27
CA PRO A 84 -22.59 15.22 -28.15
C PRO A 84 -23.14 15.54 -26.75
N ARG A 85 -23.13 16.82 -26.37
CA ARG A 85 -23.41 17.27 -24.99
C ARG A 85 -24.84 16.99 -24.53
N GLU A 86 -25.78 16.92 -25.47
CA GLU A 86 -27.20 16.69 -25.18
C GLU A 86 -27.46 15.28 -24.62
N VAL A 87 -26.51 14.35 -24.79
CA VAL A 87 -26.66 12.95 -24.33
C VAL A 87 -26.88 12.87 -22.82
N SER A 88 -26.22 13.71 -22.01
CA SER A 88 -26.45 13.72 -20.55
C SER A 88 -27.94 13.96 -20.23
N ALA A 89 -28.53 15.03 -20.77
CA ALA A 89 -29.95 15.35 -20.55
C ALA A 89 -30.89 14.26 -21.13
N GLN A 90 -30.53 13.65 -22.26
CA GLN A 90 -31.27 12.51 -22.81
C GLN A 90 -31.21 11.29 -21.89
N MET A 91 -30.08 11.03 -21.25
CA MET A 91 -29.94 9.95 -20.28
C MET A 91 -30.75 10.20 -19.01
N LEU A 92 -30.90 11.46 -18.57
CA LEU A 92 -31.82 11.82 -17.48
C LEU A 92 -33.27 11.41 -17.81
N ASN A 93 -33.70 11.61 -19.06
CA ASN A 93 -35.00 11.13 -19.54
C ASN A 93 -35.10 9.59 -19.58
N ALA A 94 -33.98 8.89 -19.82
CA ALA A 94 -33.93 7.43 -19.79
C ALA A 94 -33.99 6.86 -18.36
N TYR A 95 -33.37 7.53 -17.39
CA TYR A 95 -33.45 7.15 -15.97
C TYR A 95 -34.87 7.20 -15.43
N GLN A 96 -35.62 8.26 -15.73
CA GLN A 96 -37.00 8.35 -15.30
C GLN A 96 -37.93 7.31 -15.92
N ARG A 97 -37.56 6.80 -17.10
CA ARG A 97 -38.26 5.69 -17.77
C ARG A 97 -37.72 4.32 -17.35
N HIS A 98 -36.74 4.29 -16.45
CA HIS A 98 -36.04 3.09 -15.99
C HIS A 98 -35.41 2.26 -17.12
N TRP A 99 -34.95 2.93 -18.19
CA TRP A 99 -34.34 2.30 -19.36
C TRP A 99 -32.82 2.17 -19.28
N ALA A 100 -32.17 2.96 -18.43
CA ALA A 100 -30.72 2.91 -18.26
C ALA A 100 -30.28 1.56 -17.64
N ALA A 101 -29.03 1.18 -17.89
CA ALA A 101 -28.51 -0.11 -17.43
C ALA A 101 -28.59 -0.25 -15.90
N ILE A 102 -28.25 0.80 -15.16
CA ILE A 102 -28.39 0.81 -13.70
C ILE A 102 -29.84 0.63 -13.25
N SER A 103 -30.83 1.15 -13.98
CA SER A 103 -32.24 0.94 -13.64
C SER A 103 -32.64 -0.54 -13.78
N VAL A 104 -32.03 -1.27 -14.71
CA VAL A 104 -32.22 -2.72 -14.86
C VAL A 104 -31.51 -3.48 -13.75
N LEU A 105 -30.24 -3.16 -13.50
CA LEU A 105 -29.39 -3.83 -12.51
C LEU A 105 -29.88 -3.61 -11.08
N ALA A 106 -30.25 -2.38 -10.73
CA ALA A 106 -30.76 -2.03 -9.41
C ALA A 106 -32.08 -2.76 -9.10
N ARG A 107 -32.95 -2.96 -10.10
CA ARG A 107 -34.17 -3.78 -9.94
C ARG A 107 -33.84 -5.25 -9.66
N GLN A 108 -32.87 -5.83 -10.38
CA GLN A 108 -32.40 -7.20 -10.11
C GLN A 108 -31.72 -7.31 -8.75
N ALA A 109 -31.02 -6.25 -8.34
CA ALA A 109 -30.39 -6.13 -7.04
C ALA A 109 -31.34 -5.58 -5.96
N ALA A 110 -32.66 -5.51 -6.19
CA ALA A 110 -33.64 -4.98 -5.23
C ALA A 110 -33.17 -3.72 -4.48
N CYS A 111 -32.70 -2.73 -5.25
CA CYS A 111 -32.12 -1.48 -4.77
C CYS A 111 -32.81 -0.30 -5.47
N GLN A 112 -33.07 0.77 -4.72
CA GLN A 112 -33.67 1.98 -5.28
C GLN A 112 -32.61 2.79 -6.04
N VAL A 113 -33.03 3.55 -7.04
CA VAL A 113 -32.17 4.47 -7.78
C VAL A 113 -32.70 5.88 -7.62
N GLU A 114 -31.83 6.80 -7.22
CA GLU A 114 -32.06 8.23 -7.28
C GLU A 114 -30.94 8.87 -8.10
N VAL A 115 -31.33 9.71 -9.06
CA VAL A 115 -30.41 10.47 -9.89
C VAL A 115 -30.47 11.93 -9.47
N VAL A 116 -29.34 12.51 -9.13
CA VAL A 116 -29.23 13.89 -8.65
C VAL A 116 -28.56 14.74 -9.73
N ASP A 117 -29.35 15.56 -10.41
CA ASP A 117 -28.84 16.54 -11.37
C ASP A 117 -28.20 17.71 -10.63
N VAL A 118 -26.87 17.71 -10.58
CA VAL A 118 -26.06 18.76 -9.95
C VAL A 118 -25.50 19.75 -10.95
N GLY A 119 -25.49 19.40 -12.25
CA GLY A 119 -24.92 20.29 -13.24
C GLY A 119 -25.09 19.95 -14.72
N VAL A 120 -26.17 19.27 -15.13
CA VAL A 120 -26.40 18.98 -16.56
C VAL A 120 -26.73 20.27 -17.34
N GLN A 121 -26.25 20.45 -18.57
CA GLN A 121 -26.50 21.67 -19.36
C GLN A 121 -27.91 21.73 -19.96
N GLY A 122 -28.44 20.58 -20.40
CA GLY A 122 -29.77 20.48 -20.99
C GLY A 122 -30.92 20.43 -19.97
N SER A 123 -32.14 20.59 -20.47
CA SER A 123 -33.37 20.36 -19.71
C SER A 123 -33.84 18.91 -19.82
N TRP A 124 -34.58 18.47 -18.81
CA TRP A 124 -35.29 17.20 -18.77
C TRP A 124 -36.66 17.43 -18.14
N GLU A 125 -37.64 16.62 -18.51
CA GLU A 125 -39.01 16.76 -18.00
C GLU A 125 -39.28 15.67 -16.97
N PRO A 126 -39.94 15.95 -15.84
CA PRO A 126 -40.41 14.92 -14.91
C PRO A 126 -41.35 13.92 -15.60
N TRP A 127 -41.28 12.65 -15.19
CA TRP A 127 -42.05 11.55 -15.78
C TRP A 127 -42.64 10.68 -14.68
N GLY A 128 -43.98 10.57 -14.66
CA GLY A 128 -44.69 9.79 -13.65
C GLY A 128 -44.83 10.50 -12.31
N LYS A 129 -45.27 9.76 -11.27
CA LYS A 129 -45.44 10.26 -9.90
C LYS A 129 -44.18 10.11 -9.04
N ASP A 130 -43.36 9.11 -9.36
CA ASP A 130 -42.13 8.79 -8.64
C ASP A 130 -40.93 9.35 -9.42
N ASN A 131 -40.58 10.60 -9.13
CA ASN A 131 -39.46 11.26 -9.81
C ASN A 131 -38.12 10.63 -9.39
N THR A 132 -37.61 9.73 -10.24
CA THR A 132 -36.28 9.11 -10.09
C THR A 132 -35.14 10.13 -10.19
N VAL A 133 -35.38 11.24 -10.88
CA VAL A 133 -34.40 12.32 -11.05
C VAL A 133 -34.82 13.52 -10.20
N VAL A 134 -33.89 14.05 -9.40
CA VAL A 134 -34.07 15.24 -8.56
C VAL A 134 -33.07 16.31 -8.98
N SER A 135 -33.54 17.55 -9.13
CA SER A 135 -32.66 18.68 -9.40
C SER A 135 -32.06 19.25 -8.12
N ARG A 136 -30.73 19.38 -8.12
CA ARG A 136 -29.89 20.15 -7.18
C ARG A 136 -28.86 20.95 -7.97
N LYS A 137 -29.28 21.45 -9.14
CA LYS A 137 -28.39 22.04 -10.13
C LYS A 137 -27.74 23.31 -9.57
N ILE A 138 -26.41 23.31 -9.55
CA ILE A 138 -25.59 24.45 -9.16
C ILE A 138 -25.46 25.40 -10.35
N ARG A 139 -25.08 24.82 -11.50
CA ARG A 139 -24.92 25.53 -12.76
C ARG A 139 -25.08 24.57 -13.94
N ALA A 140 -25.40 25.08 -15.12
CA ALA A 140 -25.39 24.32 -16.36
C ALA A 140 -23.95 24.00 -16.80
N GLY A 141 -23.42 22.88 -16.31
CA GLY A 141 -22.07 22.36 -16.54
C GLY A 141 -20.96 23.14 -15.84
N THR A 142 -19.79 22.53 -15.65
CA THR A 142 -18.58 23.20 -15.16
C THR A 142 -17.92 24.04 -16.26
N ARG A 143 -17.00 24.93 -15.87
CA ARG A 143 -16.17 25.69 -16.80
C ARG A 143 -15.15 24.76 -17.44
N ASN A 144 -14.55 25.21 -18.53
CA ASN A 144 -13.50 24.45 -19.18
C ASN A 144 -12.19 24.65 -18.41
N PHE A 145 -11.76 23.61 -17.69
CA PHE A 145 -10.56 23.67 -16.86
C PHE A 145 -9.27 23.95 -17.63
N VAL A 146 -9.26 23.81 -18.96
CA VAL A 146 -8.08 24.20 -19.77
C VAL A 146 -7.89 25.73 -19.77
N LYS A 147 -8.97 26.49 -19.55
CA LYS A 147 -9.00 27.95 -19.69
C LYS A 147 -9.08 28.68 -18.35
N GLU A 148 -9.84 28.16 -17.41
CA GLU A 148 -10.13 28.76 -16.09
C GLU A 148 -10.49 27.64 -15.10
N PRO A 149 -10.49 27.84 -13.76
CA PRO A 149 -10.92 26.81 -12.83
C PRO A 149 -12.30 26.22 -13.18
N ALA A 150 -12.51 24.91 -13.01
CA ALA A 150 -13.75 24.24 -13.37
C ALA A 150 -14.98 24.82 -12.64
N MET A 151 -14.81 25.24 -11.39
CA MET A 151 -15.84 25.87 -10.56
C MET A 151 -15.23 26.87 -9.59
N THR A 152 -16.06 27.70 -8.96
CA THR A 152 -15.65 28.56 -7.84
C THR A 152 -15.60 27.75 -6.54
N HIS A 153 -14.94 28.30 -5.50
CA HIS A 153 -14.95 27.70 -4.15
C HIS A 153 -16.37 27.50 -3.62
N GLU A 154 -17.24 28.50 -3.81
CA GLU A 154 -18.64 28.44 -3.38
C GLU A 154 -19.41 27.34 -4.13
N GLU A 155 -19.23 27.24 -5.44
CA GLU A 155 -19.86 26.20 -6.25
C GLU A 155 -19.36 24.79 -5.85
N CYS A 156 -18.07 24.64 -5.52
CA CYS A 156 -17.50 23.38 -5.02
C CYS A 156 -18.10 22.99 -3.66
N LEU A 157 -18.19 23.95 -2.72
CA LEU A 157 -18.82 23.73 -1.41
C LEU A 157 -20.30 23.37 -1.54
N GLN A 158 -21.03 24.02 -2.44
CA GLN A 158 -22.43 23.68 -2.73
C GLN A 158 -22.57 22.24 -3.26
N ALA A 159 -21.67 21.81 -4.15
CA ALA A 159 -21.67 20.44 -4.67
C ALA A 159 -21.37 19.40 -3.58
N LEU A 160 -20.34 19.64 -2.75
CA LEU A 160 -20.03 18.80 -1.59
C LEU A 160 -21.25 18.68 -0.66
N GLN A 161 -21.90 19.81 -0.37
CA GLN A 161 -23.08 19.83 0.49
C GLN A 161 -24.23 19.00 -0.09
N VAL A 162 -24.49 19.07 -1.40
CA VAL A 162 -25.51 18.22 -2.05
C VAL A 162 -25.23 16.74 -1.81
N GLY A 163 -23.97 16.32 -1.92
CA GLY A 163 -23.55 14.96 -1.60
C GLY A 163 -23.83 14.58 -0.15
N MET A 164 -23.38 15.41 0.79
CA MET A 164 -23.55 15.19 2.22
C MET A 164 -25.03 15.12 2.63
N ASP A 165 -25.86 16.01 2.07
CA ASP A 165 -27.31 16.03 2.29
C ASP A 165 -27.94 14.73 1.80
N LYS A 166 -27.52 14.21 0.64
CA LYS A 166 -28.05 12.96 0.08
C LYS A 166 -27.64 11.74 0.89
N ALA A 167 -26.40 11.69 1.39
CA ALA A 167 -25.98 10.65 2.33
C ALA A 167 -26.74 10.73 3.66
N GLY A 168 -26.97 11.96 4.16
CA GLY A 168 -27.77 12.21 5.36
C GLY A 168 -29.23 11.76 5.21
N GLN A 169 -29.86 12.10 4.09
CA GLN A 169 -31.21 11.66 3.74
C GLN A 169 -31.28 10.14 3.66
N ALA A 170 -30.35 9.50 2.93
CA ALA A 170 -30.30 8.05 2.83
C ALA A 170 -30.19 7.37 4.20
N PHE A 171 -29.35 7.88 5.10
CA PHE A 171 -29.23 7.37 6.46
C PHE A 171 -30.53 7.53 7.27
N GLN A 172 -31.17 8.70 7.19
CA GLN A 172 -32.45 8.99 7.86
C GLN A 172 -33.58 8.08 7.38
N ASP A 173 -33.59 7.77 6.08
CA ASP A 173 -34.54 6.84 5.46
C ASP A 173 -34.21 5.36 5.78
N GLY A 174 -33.17 5.13 6.57
CA GLY A 174 -32.81 3.81 7.11
C GLY A 174 -31.85 3.03 6.23
N HIS A 175 -31.34 3.59 5.13
CA HIS A 175 -30.39 2.90 4.27
C HIS A 175 -29.09 2.57 5.03
N ARG A 176 -28.50 1.43 4.65
CA ARG A 176 -27.28 0.89 5.28
C ARG A 176 -26.11 0.80 4.31
N SER A 177 -26.38 0.91 3.03
CA SER A 177 -25.37 1.12 2.00
C SER A 177 -25.81 2.10 0.93
N ILE A 178 -24.85 2.82 0.38
CA ILE A 178 -24.99 3.73 -0.75
C ILE A 178 -24.12 3.22 -1.90
N LEU A 179 -24.73 2.96 -3.05
CA LEU A 179 -24.06 2.60 -4.29
C LEU A 179 -23.86 3.89 -5.08
N LEU A 180 -22.60 4.26 -5.32
CA LEU A 180 -22.30 5.51 -6.02
C LEU A 180 -22.17 5.30 -7.51
N GLY A 181 -22.77 6.22 -8.25
CA GLY A 181 -22.65 6.31 -9.69
C GLY A 181 -22.58 7.76 -10.12
N GLU A 182 -22.30 7.92 -11.40
CA GLU A 182 -22.16 9.22 -12.01
C GLU A 182 -22.54 9.15 -13.48
N ILE A 183 -22.81 10.32 -14.05
CA ILE A 183 -22.99 10.49 -15.48
C ILE A 183 -22.63 11.91 -15.90
N GLY A 184 -21.88 12.04 -16.99
CA GLY A 184 -21.50 13.35 -17.51
C GLY A 184 -20.65 13.28 -18.76
N ILE A 185 -20.96 14.06 -19.79
CA ILE A 185 -20.09 14.12 -20.97
C ILE A 185 -18.80 14.86 -20.61
N GLY A 186 -17.67 14.14 -20.66
CA GLY A 186 -16.32 14.65 -20.35
C GLY A 186 -15.74 14.20 -19.01
N ASN A 187 -16.54 13.52 -18.18
CA ASN A 187 -16.20 13.07 -16.82
C ASN A 187 -14.94 12.17 -16.74
N THR A 188 -14.67 11.34 -17.76
CA THR A 188 -13.46 10.49 -17.77
C THR A 188 -12.18 11.32 -17.94
N THR A 189 -12.25 12.47 -18.63
CA THR A 189 -11.13 13.42 -18.72
C THR A 189 -10.92 14.13 -17.39
N VAL A 190 -12.01 14.52 -16.72
CA VAL A 190 -12.00 15.11 -15.38
C VAL A 190 -11.37 14.15 -14.37
N ALA A 191 -11.82 12.89 -14.35
CA ALA A 191 -11.28 11.87 -13.47
C ALA A 191 -9.80 11.59 -13.74
N ALA A 192 -9.38 11.52 -15.02
CA ALA A 192 -7.97 11.37 -15.36
C ALA A 192 -7.12 12.56 -14.93
N ALA A 193 -7.59 13.80 -15.11
CA ALA A 193 -6.87 15.00 -14.65
C ALA A 193 -6.70 15.00 -13.13
N LEU A 194 -7.78 14.77 -12.37
CA LEU A 194 -7.73 14.67 -10.92
C LEU A 194 -6.83 13.52 -10.45
N ALA A 195 -6.89 12.35 -11.09
CA ALA A 195 -6.05 11.22 -10.73
C ALA A 195 -4.56 11.49 -10.98
N CYS A 196 -4.21 12.18 -12.08
CA CYS A 196 -2.85 12.63 -12.32
C CYS A 196 -2.38 13.59 -11.22
N ALA A 197 -3.21 14.56 -10.84
CA ALA A 197 -2.89 15.50 -9.77
C ALA A 197 -2.66 14.81 -8.41
N LEU A 198 -3.52 13.85 -8.05
CA LEU A 198 -3.48 13.16 -6.76
C LEU A 198 -2.36 12.14 -6.61
N LEU A 199 -1.92 11.54 -7.73
CA LEU A 199 -0.92 10.47 -7.75
C LEU A 199 0.42 10.90 -8.34
N GLN A 200 0.51 12.12 -8.88
CA GLN A 200 1.69 12.64 -9.59
C GLN A 200 2.14 11.71 -10.74
N GLU A 201 1.14 11.18 -11.46
CA GLU A 201 1.32 10.22 -12.55
C GLU A 201 1.07 10.87 -13.92
N SER A 202 1.64 10.28 -14.97
CA SER A 202 1.53 10.84 -16.33
C SER A 202 0.10 10.75 -16.88
N PRO A 203 -0.39 11.80 -17.60
CA PRO A 203 -1.67 11.73 -18.33
C PRO A 203 -1.75 10.56 -19.31
N ARG A 204 -0.64 10.15 -19.93
CA ARG A 204 -0.57 8.99 -20.83
C ARG A 204 -0.92 7.67 -20.16
N ILE A 205 -0.65 7.59 -18.86
CA ILE A 205 -0.82 6.39 -18.06
C ILE A 205 -2.24 6.32 -17.47
N MET A 206 -2.77 7.47 -17.07
CA MET A 206 -4.05 7.57 -16.37
C MET A 206 -5.26 7.65 -17.30
N THR A 207 -5.06 8.13 -18.53
CA THR A 207 -6.15 8.39 -19.48
C THR A 207 -6.50 7.16 -20.29
N GLY A 208 -7.77 6.73 -20.28
CA GLY A 208 -8.30 5.74 -21.20
C GLY A 208 -9.20 6.32 -22.30
N HIS A 209 -9.75 5.41 -23.10
CA HIS A 209 -10.67 5.73 -24.20
C HIS A 209 -12.07 6.16 -23.72
N GLY A 210 -12.38 6.01 -22.42
CA GLY A 210 -13.68 6.35 -21.85
C GLY A 210 -14.81 5.65 -22.60
N SER A 211 -15.78 6.46 -23.04
CA SER A 211 -16.96 6.04 -23.80
C SER A 211 -16.66 5.60 -25.25
N GLY A 212 -15.38 5.51 -25.65
CA GLY A 212 -14.95 4.87 -26.90
C GLY A 212 -14.32 5.81 -27.92
N VAL A 213 -13.57 6.84 -27.50
CA VAL A 213 -12.79 7.65 -28.45
C VAL A 213 -11.76 6.81 -29.19
N ASP A 214 -11.40 7.20 -30.41
CA ASP A 214 -10.28 6.58 -31.15
C ASP A 214 -8.91 7.02 -30.60
N HIS A 215 -7.82 6.58 -31.23
CA HIS A 215 -6.47 6.93 -30.80
C HIS A 215 -6.21 8.45 -30.86
N ALA A 216 -6.71 9.13 -31.88
CA ALA A 216 -6.56 10.58 -32.02
C ALA A 216 -7.33 11.33 -30.92
N GLY A 217 -8.54 10.87 -30.58
CA GLY A 217 -9.30 11.37 -29.44
C GLY A 217 -8.61 11.10 -28.11
N TRP A 218 -7.98 9.94 -27.94
CA TRP A 218 -7.17 9.63 -26.76
C TRP A 218 -5.95 10.56 -26.64
N GLU A 219 -5.19 10.78 -27.72
CA GLU A 219 -4.06 11.73 -27.71
C GLU A 219 -4.50 13.14 -27.35
N ARG A 220 -5.68 13.56 -27.87
CA ARG A 220 -6.27 14.85 -27.52
C ARG A 220 -6.60 14.94 -26.03
N LYS A 221 -7.19 13.89 -25.44
CA LYS A 221 -7.44 13.83 -23.99
C LYS A 221 -6.15 13.98 -23.19
N VAL A 222 -5.10 13.22 -23.55
CA VAL A 222 -3.78 13.30 -22.90
C VAL A 222 -3.24 14.72 -22.95
N TYR A 223 -3.28 15.36 -24.13
CA TYR A 223 -2.81 16.74 -24.32
C TYR A 223 -3.62 17.75 -23.49
N VAL A 224 -4.95 17.65 -23.52
CA VAL A 224 -5.86 18.52 -22.77
C VAL A 224 -5.61 18.42 -21.26
N ILE A 225 -5.38 17.20 -20.76
CA ILE A 225 -5.06 16.97 -19.34
C ILE A 225 -3.70 17.59 -19.01
N ASP A 226 -2.67 17.35 -19.83
CA ASP A 226 -1.34 17.90 -19.62
C ASP A 226 -1.33 19.45 -19.54
N GLN A 227 -2.09 20.10 -20.44
CA GLN A 227 -2.29 21.56 -20.42
C GLN A 227 -2.99 22.03 -19.14
N ALA A 228 -4.03 21.32 -18.71
CA ALA A 228 -4.76 21.65 -17.50
C ALA A 228 -3.91 21.51 -16.23
N LEU A 229 -3.12 20.42 -16.14
CA LEU A 229 -2.20 20.19 -15.03
C LEU A 229 -1.15 21.31 -14.98
N SER A 230 -0.53 21.65 -16.13
CA SER A 230 0.47 22.73 -16.22
C SER A 230 -0.08 24.10 -15.79
N ARG A 231 -1.38 24.34 -15.99
CA ARG A 231 -2.04 25.59 -15.60
C ARG A 231 -2.37 25.66 -14.11
N HIS A 232 -2.79 24.56 -13.52
CA HIS A 232 -3.47 24.56 -12.22
C HIS A 232 -2.67 23.96 -11.08
N LEU A 233 -1.70 23.06 -11.36
CA LEU A 233 -0.92 22.39 -10.31
C LEU A 233 0.28 23.23 -9.87
N GLU A 234 0.32 23.45 -8.56
CA GLU A 234 1.47 23.91 -7.80
C GLU A 234 1.87 22.79 -6.81
N SER A 235 3.08 22.84 -6.25
CA SER A 235 3.65 21.73 -5.45
C SER A 235 2.80 21.32 -4.24
N ASP A 236 2.02 22.25 -3.68
CA ASP A 236 1.37 22.10 -2.37
C ASP A 236 -0.16 22.31 -2.43
N LEU A 237 -0.78 22.04 -3.59
CA LEU A 237 -2.23 22.17 -3.72
C LEU A 237 -2.96 21.17 -2.80
N ASP A 238 -3.94 21.66 -2.05
CA ASP A 238 -4.79 20.79 -1.26
C ASP A 238 -5.84 20.06 -2.15
N PRO A 239 -6.44 18.95 -1.67
CA PRO A 239 -7.40 18.17 -2.45
C PRO A 239 -8.69 18.93 -2.80
N PHE A 240 -9.12 19.88 -1.97
CA PHE A 240 -10.29 20.70 -2.23
C PHE A 240 -10.03 21.65 -3.41
N GLU A 241 -8.83 22.21 -3.46
CA GLU A 241 -8.42 23.09 -4.53
C GLU A 241 -8.16 22.33 -5.83
N MET A 242 -7.64 21.11 -5.76
CA MET A 242 -7.54 20.22 -6.94
C MET A 242 -8.93 19.95 -7.52
N LEU A 243 -9.91 19.61 -6.67
CA LEU A 243 -11.30 19.38 -7.06
C LEU A 243 -11.94 20.63 -7.66
N THR A 244 -11.72 21.80 -7.05
CA THR A 244 -12.24 23.09 -7.54
C THR A 244 -11.70 23.40 -8.94
N ARG A 245 -10.38 23.24 -9.16
CA ARG A 245 -9.73 23.65 -10.41
C ARG A 245 -9.97 22.68 -11.56
N LEU A 246 -9.95 21.37 -11.30
CA LEU A 246 -9.93 20.32 -12.33
C LEU A 246 -11.20 19.45 -12.37
N GLY A 247 -12.12 19.62 -11.41
CA GLY A 247 -13.20 18.68 -11.15
C GLY A 247 -14.50 18.87 -11.92
N GLY A 248 -15.52 18.20 -11.38
CA GLY A 248 -16.90 18.16 -11.84
C GLY A 248 -17.86 18.35 -10.68
N PHE A 249 -19.07 18.88 -10.93
CA PHE A 249 -20.07 19.03 -9.86
C PHE A 249 -20.51 17.66 -9.32
N GLU A 250 -20.60 16.67 -10.21
CA GLU A 250 -20.90 15.28 -9.87
C GLU A 250 -19.75 14.59 -9.12
N VAL A 251 -18.49 14.83 -9.49
CA VAL A 251 -17.35 14.38 -8.67
C VAL A 251 -17.40 15.01 -7.27
N ALA A 252 -17.62 16.33 -7.17
CA ALA A 252 -17.69 17.00 -5.87
C ALA A 252 -18.88 16.51 -5.02
N ALA A 253 -20.04 16.26 -5.64
CA ALA A 253 -21.18 15.67 -4.94
C ALA A 253 -20.90 14.21 -4.50
N MET A 254 -20.19 13.41 -5.29
CA MET A 254 -19.74 12.08 -4.84
C MET A 254 -18.77 12.16 -3.67
N VAL A 255 -17.80 13.09 -3.67
CA VAL A 255 -16.91 13.32 -2.53
C VAL A 255 -17.73 13.66 -1.28
N GLY A 256 -18.70 14.57 -1.40
CA GLY A 256 -19.61 14.91 -0.31
C GLY A 256 -20.42 13.72 0.20
N ALA A 257 -20.97 12.90 -0.69
CA ALA A 257 -21.73 11.70 -0.32
C ALA A 257 -20.86 10.67 0.41
N ILE A 258 -19.61 10.50 -0.02
CA ILE A 258 -18.64 9.62 0.62
C ILE A 258 -18.33 10.10 2.05
N LEU A 259 -18.02 11.38 2.22
CA LEU A 259 -17.70 11.98 3.52
C LEU A 259 -18.90 11.92 4.47
N GLY A 260 -20.09 12.28 3.97
CA GLY A 260 -21.35 12.22 4.71
C GLY A 260 -21.67 10.79 5.18
N ALA A 261 -21.51 9.80 4.30
CA ALA A 261 -21.75 8.39 4.61
C ALA A 261 -20.76 7.86 5.66
N ALA A 262 -19.47 8.18 5.51
CA ALA A 262 -18.43 7.79 6.47
C ALA A 262 -18.72 8.32 7.87
N ARG A 263 -19.09 9.61 7.98
CA ARG A 263 -19.47 10.23 9.26
C ARG A 263 -20.67 9.54 9.92
N LEU A 264 -21.59 9.01 9.13
CA LEU A 264 -22.84 8.39 9.58
C LEU A 264 -22.75 6.87 9.78
N GLY A 265 -21.60 6.24 9.48
CA GLY A 265 -21.48 4.79 9.57
C GLY A 265 -22.25 4.03 8.50
N VAL A 266 -22.35 4.60 7.29
CA VAL A 266 -23.00 3.97 6.12
C VAL A 266 -21.94 3.40 5.19
N VAL A 267 -22.15 2.17 4.71
CA VAL A 267 -21.24 1.52 3.76
C VAL A 267 -21.35 2.20 2.39
N VAL A 268 -20.22 2.53 1.77
CA VAL A 268 -20.21 3.12 0.42
C VAL A 268 -19.64 2.11 -0.57
N VAL A 269 -20.43 1.77 -1.58
CA VAL A 269 -20.00 0.89 -2.67
C VAL A 269 -19.62 1.74 -3.88
N LEU A 270 -18.33 1.74 -4.20
CA LEU A 270 -17.77 2.43 -5.37
C LEU A 270 -18.06 1.63 -6.63
N ASP A 271 -18.24 2.32 -7.75
CA ASP A 271 -18.41 1.73 -9.07
C ASP A 271 -17.06 1.60 -9.79
N GLY A 272 -16.83 2.42 -10.83
CA GLY A 272 -15.63 2.41 -11.65
C GLY A 272 -14.71 3.60 -11.40
N TYR A 273 -13.92 3.93 -12.42
CA TYR A 273 -12.80 4.86 -12.33
C TYR A 273 -13.14 6.22 -11.67
N ILE A 274 -14.26 6.83 -12.07
CA ILE A 274 -14.64 8.18 -11.62
C ILE A 274 -15.04 8.17 -10.14
N THR A 275 -15.81 7.18 -9.69
CA THR A 275 -16.12 7.00 -8.26
C THR A 275 -14.87 6.69 -7.43
N GLY A 276 -13.91 5.96 -7.99
CA GLY A 276 -12.61 5.73 -7.37
C GLY A 276 -11.81 7.02 -7.17
N VAL A 277 -11.83 7.92 -8.16
CA VAL A 277 -11.17 9.23 -8.04
C VAL A 277 -11.85 10.12 -7.01
N ALA A 278 -13.19 10.12 -6.95
CA ALA A 278 -13.93 10.80 -5.89
C ALA A 278 -13.58 10.23 -4.49
N ALA A 279 -13.47 8.91 -4.36
CA ALA A 279 -12.99 8.26 -3.14
C ALA A 279 -11.58 8.67 -2.76
N LEU A 280 -10.66 8.78 -3.73
CA LEU A 280 -9.28 9.19 -3.46
C LEU A 280 -9.21 10.65 -2.98
N LEU A 281 -10.02 11.54 -3.57
CA LEU A 281 -10.18 12.91 -3.07
C LEU A 281 -10.69 12.93 -1.63
N ALA A 282 -11.76 12.18 -1.35
CA ALA A 282 -12.35 12.10 -0.01
C ALA A 282 -11.34 11.56 1.01
N MET A 283 -10.57 10.51 0.68
CA MET A 283 -9.52 9.98 1.54
C MET A 283 -8.39 10.99 1.79
N ARG A 284 -8.02 11.79 0.79
CA ARG A 284 -7.01 12.85 0.98
C ARG A 284 -7.50 13.98 1.87
N MET A 285 -8.81 14.25 1.89
CA MET A 285 -9.45 15.21 2.81
C MET A 285 -9.63 14.63 4.22
N ALA A 286 -10.05 13.37 4.33
CA ALA A 286 -10.26 12.65 5.58
C ALA A 286 -9.77 11.18 5.44
N PRO A 287 -8.55 10.85 5.91
CA PRO A 287 -7.93 9.55 5.67
C PRO A 287 -8.76 8.34 6.12
N ASP A 288 -9.50 8.46 7.22
CA ASP A 288 -10.29 7.37 7.79
C ASP A 288 -11.51 6.99 6.95
N THR A 289 -11.90 7.83 5.97
CA THR A 289 -12.98 7.54 5.03
C THR A 289 -12.80 6.22 4.30
N VAL A 290 -11.57 5.82 3.99
CA VAL A 290 -11.29 4.58 3.23
C VAL A 290 -11.85 3.33 3.91
N GLY A 291 -11.94 3.33 5.24
CA GLY A 291 -12.50 2.22 6.01
C GLY A 291 -13.99 1.96 5.73
N TYR A 292 -14.71 2.93 5.17
CA TYR A 292 -16.13 2.85 4.85
C TYR A 292 -16.42 2.42 3.41
N LEU A 293 -15.37 2.28 2.59
CA LEU A 293 -15.48 2.07 1.16
C LEU A 293 -15.34 0.61 0.78
N VAL A 294 -16.13 0.20 -0.20
CA VAL A 294 -16.05 -1.10 -0.86
C VAL A 294 -15.90 -0.87 -2.36
N ALA A 295 -14.81 -1.34 -2.95
CA ALA A 295 -14.62 -1.30 -4.40
C ALA A 295 -15.43 -2.42 -5.08
N SER A 296 -16.40 -2.08 -5.92
CA SER A 296 -17.20 -3.10 -6.62
C SER A 296 -16.41 -3.85 -7.69
N HIS A 297 -15.80 -3.15 -8.64
CA HIS A 297 -15.13 -3.77 -9.78
C HIS A 297 -13.87 -3.01 -10.22
N GLN A 298 -12.94 -3.72 -10.86
CA GLN A 298 -11.85 -3.08 -11.58
C GLN A 298 -12.37 -2.65 -12.95
N SER A 299 -12.66 -1.36 -13.11
CA SER A 299 -12.92 -0.78 -14.44
C SER A 299 -11.78 -1.02 -15.43
N HIS A 300 -12.12 -1.16 -16.71
CA HIS A 300 -11.16 -1.28 -17.82
C HIS A 300 -10.40 0.04 -18.11
N GLU A 301 -10.77 1.15 -17.48
CA GLU A 301 -9.99 2.39 -17.56
C GLU A 301 -8.60 2.22 -16.91
N PRO A 302 -7.50 2.57 -17.61
CA PRO A 302 -6.13 2.21 -17.23
C PRO A 302 -5.69 2.86 -15.91
N GLY A 303 -6.20 4.06 -15.61
CA GLY A 303 -5.92 4.77 -14.35
C GLY A 303 -6.57 4.13 -13.13
N HIS A 304 -7.62 3.31 -13.29
CA HIS A 304 -8.41 2.85 -12.15
C HIS A 304 -7.64 1.90 -11.23
N ARG A 305 -6.80 1.00 -11.79
CA ARG A 305 -5.96 0.11 -10.97
C ARG A 305 -5.01 0.88 -10.05
N ARG A 306 -4.45 1.99 -10.53
CA ARG A 306 -3.57 2.85 -9.72
C ARG A 306 -4.35 3.56 -8.62
N VAL A 307 -5.53 4.06 -8.94
CA VAL A 307 -6.43 4.69 -7.95
C VAL A 307 -6.83 3.69 -6.86
N LEU A 308 -7.23 2.46 -7.23
CA LEU A 308 -7.52 1.40 -6.26
C LEU A 308 -6.30 1.04 -5.41
N GLY A 309 -5.11 0.96 -6.02
CA GLY A 309 -3.86 0.73 -5.30
C GLY A 309 -3.53 1.83 -4.29
N ALA A 310 -3.73 3.11 -4.65
CA ALA A 310 -3.55 4.24 -3.75
C ALA A 310 -4.57 4.28 -2.61
N LEU A 311 -5.79 3.81 -2.87
CA LEU A 311 -6.83 3.61 -1.86
C LEU A 311 -6.58 2.37 -0.99
N GLY A 312 -5.68 1.45 -1.36
CA GLY A 312 -5.54 0.15 -0.67
C GLY A 312 -6.82 -0.70 -0.74
N LEU A 313 -7.60 -0.55 -1.82
CA LEU A 313 -8.86 -1.27 -2.02
C LEU A 313 -8.70 -2.33 -3.11
N ARG A 314 -9.25 -3.52 -2.85
CA ARG A 314 -9.37 -4.58 -3.84
C ARG A 314 -10.80 -4.69 -4.35
N PRO A 315 -11.02 -4.70 -5.67
CA PRO A 315 -12.37 -4.82 -6.23
C PRO A 315 -12.95 -6.22 -6.03
N LEU A 316 -14.28 -6.34 -6.00
CA LEU A 316 -14.98 -7.63 -5.91
C LEU A 316 -15.07 -8.35 -7.26
N LEU A 317 -15.11 -7.59 -8.36
CA LEU A 317 -15.30 -8.09 -9.72
C LEU A 317 -14.20 -7.60 -10.68
N GLU A 318 -13.79 -8.44 -11.63
CA GLU A 318 -12.88 -8.08 -12.73
C GLU A 318 -13.51 -8.51 -14.06
N TRP A 319 -14.43 -7.69 -14.58
CA TRP A 319 -15.28 -8.02 -15.74
C TRP A 319 -15.10 -7.05 -16.92
N ASP A 320 -14.01 -6.27 -16.91
CA ASP A 320 -13.72 -5.25 -17.93
C ASP A 320 -14.85 -4.22 -18.15
N LEU A 321 -15.63 -3.93 -17.09
CA LEU A 321 -16.70 -2.93 -17.15
C LEU A 321 -16.12 -1.52 -17.27
N ARG A 322 -16.84 -0.66 -18.00
CA ARG A 322 -16.49 0.76 -18.19
C ARG A 322 -17.70 1.64 -18.52
N LEU A 323 -18.89 1.18 -18.12
CA LEU A 323 -20.14 1.90 -18.36
C LEU A 323 -20.30 3.10 -17.41
N GLY A 324 -19.99 2.91 -16.13
CA GLY A 324 -20.30 3.89 -15.09
C GLY A 324 -21.72 3.68 -14.53
N GLU A 325 -22.36 4.78 -14.12
CA GLU A 325 -23.75 4.82 -13.66
C GLU A 325 -24.07 3.98 -12.40
N ALA A 326 -23.07 3.55 -11.61
CA ALA A 326 -23.21 2.58 -10.51
C ALA A 326 -23.47 1.13 -10.94
N SER A 327 -23.27 0.81 -12.22
CA SER A 327 -23.58 -0.53 -12.75
C SER A 327 -22.82 -1.65 -12.05
N GLY A 328 -21.50 -1.53 -11.88
CA GLY A 328 -20.68 -2.47 -11.14
C GLY A 328 -21.02 -2.49 -9.64
N ALA A 329 -21.32 -1.33 -9.06
CA ALA A 329 -21.78 -1.24 -7.67
C ALA A 329 -23.06 -2.08 -7.45
N ALA A 330 -24.06 -1.93 -8.31
CA ALA A 330 -25.30 -2.71 -8.26
C ALA A 330 -25.07 -4.21 -8.48
N MET A 331 -24.18 -4.59 -9.39
CA MET A 331 -23.81 -6.00 -9.62
C MET A 331 -23.10 -6.64 -8.42
N SER A 332 -22.40 -5.84 -7.61
CA SER A 332 -21.70 -6.34 -6.43
C SER A 332 -22.57 -6.44 -5.17
N LEU A 333 -23.71 -5.74 -5.12
CA LEU A 333 -24.60 -5.74 -3.95
C LEU A 333 -25.08 -7.13 -3.53
N PRO A 334 -25.45 -8.06 -4.44
CA PRO A 334 -25.76 -9.44 -4.06
C PRO A 334 -24.63 -10.16 -3.31
N LEU A 335 -23.37 -9.91 -3.67
CA LEU A 335 -22.20 -10.50 -2.98
C LEU A 335 -22.05 -9.94 -1.56
N LEU A 336 -22.35 -8.65 -1.37
CA LEU A 336 -22.36 -8.01 -0.06
C LEU A 336 -23.49 -8.53 0.83
N ARG A 337 -24.68 -8.73 0.26
CA ARG A 337 -25.80 -9.38 0.97
C ARG A 337 -25.45 -10.80 1.39
N GLN A 338 -24.86 -11.59 0.48
CA GLN A 338 -24.38 -12.93 0.80
C GLN A 338 -23.33 -12.90 1.90
N THR A 339 -22.44 -11.91 1.90
CA THR A 339 -21.45 -11.70 2.97
C THR A 339 -22.13 -11.47 4.32
N CYS A 340 -23.12 -10.56 4.38
CA CYS A 340 -23.88 -10.32 5.62
C CYS A 340 -24.66 -11.58 6.05
N ALA A 341 -25.37 -12.23 5.13
CA ALA A 341 -26.17 -13.42 5.43
C ALA A 341 -25.30 -14.57 5.95
N VAL A 342 -24.19 -14.90 5.28
CA VAL A 342 -23.26 -15.93 5.74
C VAL A 342 -22.67 -15.58 7.11
N ALA A 343 -22.28 -14.32 7.34
CA ALA A 343 -21.73 -13.90 8.62
C ALA A 343 -22.76 -13.98 9.77
N THR A 344 -24.05 -13.80 9.50
CA THR A 344 -25.09 -13.63 10.54
C THR A 344 -26.02 -14.81 10.71
N GLU A 345 -26.22 -15.63 9.69
CA GLU A 345 -27.19 -16.74 9.65
C GLU A 345 -26.52 -18.12 9.73
N MET A 346 -25.25 -18.25 9.34
CA MET A 346 -24.54 -19.52 9.42
C MET A 346 -24.43 -19.95 10.90
N ALA A 347 -24.71 -21.22 11.17
CA ALA A 347 -24.66 -21.74 12.53
C ALA A 347 -23.22 -21.85 13.05
N THR A 348 -23.04 -21.77 14.35
CA THR A 348 -21.77 -22.14 15.00
C THR A 348 -21.67 -23.66 15.22
N PHE A 349 -20.46 -24.17 15.43
CA PHE A 349 -20.26 -25.59 15.81
C PHE A 349 -21.11 -25.99 17.02
N SER A 350 -21.20 -25.11 18.02
CA SER A 350 -22.01 -25.33 19.22
C SER A 350 -23.51 -25.39 18.95
N GLN A 351 -24.03 -24.58 18.02
CA GLN A 351 -25.45 -24.58 17.64
C GLN A 351 -25.82 -25.79 16.79
N ALA A 352 -24.92 -26.24 15.92
CA ALA A 352 -25.15 -27.33 14.99
C ALA A 352 -24.91 -28.73 15.60
N GLY A 353 -24.36 -28.82 16.82
CA GLY A 353 -24.01 -30.11 17.43
C GLY A 353 -22.90 -30.85 16.68
N VAL A 354 -22.10 -30.14 15.90
CA VAL A 354 -20.98 -30.69 15.13
C VAL A 354 -19.73 -30.65 16.01
N SER A 355 -19.04 -31.77 16.15
CA SER A 355 -17.79 -31.87 16.90
C SER A 355 -16.75 -30.92 16.32
N SER A 356 -16.19 -30.02 17.14
CA SER A 356 -14.97 -29.31 16.79
C SER A 356 -13.82 -30.32 16.73
N SER A 357 -12.98 -30.23 15.70
CA SER A 357 -11.67 -30.87 15.75
C SER A 357 -10.79 -30.06 16.70
N ASP A 358 -11.01 -30.22 18.01
CA ASP A 358 -10.10 -29.71 19.03
C ASP A 358 -8.76 -30.44 18.85
N GLY A 359 -7.77 -29.76 18.27
CA GLY A 359 -6.38 -30.25 18.24
C GLY A 359 -5.67 -30.32 16.90
N ALA A 360 -6.25 -29.82 15.81
CA ALA A 360 -5.44 -29.51 14.64
C ALA A 360 -5.03 -28.03 14.73
N GLU A 361 -3.80 -27.77 15.16
CA GLU A 361 -3.14 -26.48 14.92
C GLU A 361 -3.12 -26.26 13.40
N HIS A 362 -4.20 -25.70 12.87
CA HIS A 362 -4.21 -25.21 11.50
C HIS A 362 -3.49 -23.88 11.55
N GLU A 363 -2.17 -23.91 11.32
CA GLU A 363 -1.46 -22.75 10.82
C GLU A 363 -2.33 -22.13 9.72
N ALA A 364 -2.80 -20.91 9.97
CA ALA A 364 -3.53 -20.15 8.98
C ALA A 364 -2.69 -20.14 7.71
N LEU A 365 -3.12 -20.87 6.68
CA LEU A 365 -2.40 -20.94 5.40
C LEU A 365 -2.15 -19.50 4.94
N PRO A 366 -0.89 -19.06 4.80
CA PRO A 366 -0.59 -17.69 4.39
C PRO A 366 -0.93 -17.57 2.90
N TYR A 367 -2.18 -17.22 2.59
CA TYR A 367 -2.54 -16.76 1.26
C TYR A 367 -1.83 -15.41 1.02
N PRO A 368 -1.15 -15.23 -0.12
CA PRO A 368 -0.18 -14.15 -0.29
C PRO A 368 -0.87 -12.79 -0.27
N VAL A 369 -0.57 -12.03 0.78
CA VAL A 369 -0.83 -10.58 0.88
C VAL A 369 0.10 -9.88 -0.11
N LYS A 370 -0.37 -9.58 -1.32
CA LYS A 370 0.26 -8.56 -2.18
C LYS A 370 -0.41 -7.20 -1.96
N GLU A 371 -0.13 -6.55 -0.85
CA GLU A 371 -0.24 -5.08 -0.71
C GLU A 371 0.87 -4.61 0.23
N PRO A 372 1.66 -3.58 -0.12
CA PRO A 372 2.61 -3.00 0.80
C PRO A 372 1.83 -2.06 1.73
N HIS A 373 1.09 -2.62 2.69
CA HIS A 373 0.81 -1.84 3.88
C HIS A 373 2.15 -1.61 4.58
N PRO A 374 2.50 -0.38 4.97
CA PRO A 374 3.62 -0.21 5.86
C PRO A 374 3.36 -1.05 7.10
N PHE A 375 4.38 -1.73 7.60
CA PHE A 375 4.29 -2.36 8.91
C PHE A 375 3.76 -1.33 9.95
N SER A 376 3.12 -1.81 11.00
CA SER A 376 2.63 -0.94 12.09
C SER A 376 3.77 -0.06 12.62
N LEU A 377 3.45 1.07 13.25
CA LEU A 377 4.50 1.95 13.81
C LEU A 377 5.47 1.18 14.74
N PRO A 378 5.02 0.29 15.65
CA PRO A 378 5.92 -0.53 16.44
C PRO A 378 6.83 -1.45 15.60
N GLU A 379 6.29 -2.10 14.58
CA GLU A 379 7.07 -3.00 13.70
C GLU A 379 8.09 -2.21 12.86
N ARG A 380 7.71 -1.04 12.34
CA ARG A 380 8.65 -0.14 11.64
C ARG A 380 9.76 0.34 12.58
N MET A 381 9.41 0.75 13.80
CA MET A 381 10.39 1.16 14.81
C MET A 381 11.30 0.00 15.22
N ALA A 382 10.80 -1.24 15.25
CA ALA A 382 11.62 -2.41 15.53
C ALA A 382 12.71 -2.61 14.46
N VAL A 383 12.36 -2.44 13.18
CA VAL A 383 13.33 -2.49 12.07
C VAL A 383 14.40 -1.41 12.24
N TYR A 384 14.01 -0.14 12.39
CA TYR A 384 14.99 0.95 12.57
C TYR A 384 15.84 0.76 13.82
N ARG A 385 15.26 0.30 14.92
CA ARG A 385 15.99 -0.03 16.15
C ARG A 385 17.01 -1.15 15.92
N ALA A 386 16.70 -2.18 15.14
CA ALA A 386 17.66 -3.24 14.82
C ALA A 386 18.83 -2.68 13.99
N ILE A 387 18.55 -1.86 12.97
CA ILE A 387 19.56 -1.21 12.12
C ILE A 387 20.47 -0.27 12.93
N GLU A 388 19.89 0.57 13.78
CA GLU A 388 20.64 1.59 14.54
C GLU A 388 21.40 1.00 15.74
N SER A 389 20.91 -0.10 16.32
CA SER A 389 21.48 -0.69 17.54
C SER A 389 22.31 -1.95 17.32
N ARG A 390 22.47 -2.47 16.10
CA ARG A 390 23.44 -3.55 15.84
C ARG A 390 24.88 -3.08 16.08
N ARG A 391 25.74 -3.92 16.66
CA ARG A 391 27.12 -3.56 17.06
C ARG A 391 28.07 -4.68 16.76
N ASP A 392 29.28 -4.34 16.29
CA ASP A 392 30.37 -5.31 16.16
C ASP A 392 30.93 -5.72 17.52
N ILE A 393 30.45 -6.86 18.02
CA ILE A 393 30.79 -7.39 19.35
C ILE A 393 32.05 -8.25 19.27
N ARG A 394 32.99 -8.00 20.18
CA ARG A 394 34.30 -8.68 20.19
C ARG A 394 34.50 -9.68 21.32
N ARG A 395 33.58 -9.74 22.29
CA ARG A 395 33.61 -10.64 23.44
C ARG A 395 32.27 -11.33 23.60
N PHE A 396 32.30 -12.63 23.87
CA PHE A 396 31.09 -13.44 23.94
C PHE A 396 31.07 -14.30 25.20
N LEU A 397 29.86 -14.58 25.65
CA LEU A 397 29.58 -15.59 26.66
C LEU A 397 29.58 -16.98 26.02
N PRO A 398 29.97 -18.03 26.75
CA PRO A 398 30.02 -19.41 26.23
C PRO A 398 28.64 -20.06 26.10
N ASP A 399 27.59 -19.40 26.60
CA ASP A 399 26.21 -19.88 26.57
C ASP A 399 25.76 -20.25 25.14
N PRO A 400 25.16 -21.43 24.93
CA PRO A 400 24.68 -21.83 23.62
C PRO A 400 23.53 -20.93 23.15
N LEU A 401 23.39 -20.79 21.83
CA LEU A 401 22.20 -20.14 21.28
C LEU A 401 20.95 -20.99 21.59
N PRO A 402 19.80 -20.35 21.90
CA PRO A 402 18.55 -21.07 22.08
C PRO A 402 18.16 -21.87 20.84
N GLU A 403 17.41 -22.95 21.06
CA GLU A 403 16.95 -23.84 19.98
C GLU A 403 16.21 -23.08 18.88
N GLY A 404 16.54 -23.39 17.62
CA GLY A 404 15.95 -22.78 16.43
C GLY A 404 16.37 -21.33 16.14
N VAL A 405 17.08 -20.64 17.03
CA VAL A 405 17.56 -19.26 16.77
C VAL A 405 18.49 -19.24 15.56
N LEU A 406 19.49 -20.13 15.53
CA LEU A 406 20.43 -20.20 14.41
C LEU A 406 19.71 -20.44 13.08
N ASP A 407 18.70 -21.32 13.06
CA ASP A 407 17.91 -21.60 11.85
C ASP A 407 17.14 -20.36 11.39
N ARG A 408 16.55 -19.59 12.31
CA ARG A 408 15.90 -18.31 11.97
C ARG A 408 16.88 -17.29 11.40
N LEU A 409 18.12 -17.23 11.91
CA LEU A 409 19.16 -16.37 11.37
C LEU A 409 19.59 -16.79 9.96
N LEU A 410 19.77 -18.09 9.72
CA LEU A 410 20.10 -18.63 8.40
C LEU A 410 18.96 -18.44 7.40
N HIS A 411 17.71 -18.59 7.86
CA HIS A 411 16.53 -18.31 7.05
C HIS A 411 16.45 -16.82 6.68
N ALA A 412 16.70 -15.91 7.62
CA ALA A 412 16.78 -14.48 7.33
C ALA A 412 17.86 -14.17 6.29
N ALA A 413 19.04 -14.78 6.41
CA ALA A 413 20.11 -14.67 5.42
C ALA A 413 19.68 -15.15 4.03
N HIS A 414 18.97 -16.29 3.97
CA HIS A 414 18.46 -16.88 2.72
C HIS A 414 17.38 -16.03 2.03
N HIS A 415 16.68 -15.16 2.76
CA HIS A 415 15.72 -14.20 2.20
C HIS A 415 16.37 -12.91 1.65
N ALA A 416 17.70 -12.82 1.60
CA ALA A 416 18.37 -11.68 1.01
C ALA A 416 18.07 -11.54 -0.51
N PRO A 417 18.03 -10.31 -1.04
CA PRO A 417 18.00 -10.11 -2.48
C PRO A 417 19.29 -10.66 -3.11
N SER A 418 19.16 -11.27 -4.29
CA SER A 418 20.31 -11.75 -5.05
C SER A 418 20.19 -11.42 -6.53
N VAL A 419 21.33 -11.15 -7.17
CA VAL A 419 21.40 -10.89 -8.61
C VAL A 419 20.81 -12.06 -9.40
N GLY A 420 19.89 -11.77 -10.30
CA GLY A 420 19.13 -12.77 -11.07
C GLY A 420 18.52 -13.89 -10.22
N TYR A 421 18.20 -13.63 -8.95
CA TYR A 421 17.68 -14.61 -8.00
C TYR A 421 18.60 -15.84 -7.77
N SER A 422 19.92 -15.63 -7.90
CA SER A 422 20.92 -16.69 -7.89
C SER A 422 21.23 -17.32 -6.54
N GLN A 423 20.88 -16.66 -5.43
CA GLN A 423 21.13 -17.12 -4.05
C GLN A 423 22.55 -17.71 -3.86
N PRO A 424 23.62 -16.93 -4.14
CA PRO A 424 24.97 -17.46 -4.31
C PRO A 424 25.65 -17.89 -3.00
N TRP A 425 25.00 -17.75 -1.84
CA TRP A 425 25.61 -18.01 -0.55
C TRP A 425 25.55 -19.48 -0.12
N ASP A 426 26.61 -19.94 0.53
CA ASP A 426 26.59 -21.11 1.41
C ASP A 426 27.06 -20.74 2.82
N PHE A 427 26.62 -21.52 3.81
CA PHE A 427 26.86 -21.29 5.23
C PHE A 427 27.64 -22.47 5.83
N ILE A 428 28.81 -22.20 6.40
CA ILE A 428 29.57 -23.20 7.18
C ILE A 428 29.42 -22.84 8.66
N ILE A 429 28.81 -23.75 9.42
CA ILE A 429 28.55 -23.58 10.85
C ILE A 429 29.68 -24.27 11.62
N VAL A 430 30.47 -23.51 12.37
CA VAL A 430 31.59 -24.00 13.15
C VAL A 430 31.28 -23.87 14.64
N THR A 431 30.96 -25.01 15.27
CA THR A 431 30.77 -25.13 16.73
C THR A 431 31.93 -25.85 17.40
N ASP A 432 32.66 -26.69 16.66
CA ASP A 432 33.80 -27.46 17.14
C ASP A 432 34.95 -26.58 17.66
N SER A 433 35.41 -26.89 18.88
CA SER A 433 36.45 -26.12 19.55
C SER A 433 37.81 -26.21 18.85
N GLU A 434 38.15 -27.37 18.26
CA GLU A 434 39.42 -27.53 17.56
C GLU A 434 39.46 -26.65 16.31
N MET A 435 38.37 -26.65 15.53
CA MET A 435 38.24 -25.80 14.36
C MET A 435 38.25 -24.31 14.72
N LYS A 436 37.55 -23.88 15.78
CA LYS A 436 37.61 -22.49 16.27
C LYS A 436 39.04 -22.08 16.65
N GLN A 437 39.82 -22.97 17.27
CA GLN A 437 41.22 -22.71 17.58
C GLN A 437 42.09 -22.58 16.31
N ARG A 438 41.83 -23.40 15.28
CA ARG A 438 42.51 -23.27 13.97
C ARG A 438 42.19 -21.94 13.30
N LEU A 439 40.92 -21.51 13.31
CA LEU A 439 40.49 -20.21 12.80
C LEU A 439 41.13 -19.05 13.58
N LYS A 440 41.17 -19.12 14.92
CA LYS A 440 41.84 -18.10 15.75
C LYS A 440 43.31 -17.95 15.38
N LYS A 441 44.04 -19.06 15.21
CA LYS A 441 45.46 -19.04 14.81
C LYS A 441 45.67 -18.36 13.45
N LEU A 442 44.78 -18.61 12.48
CA LEU A 442 44.83 -17.90 11.20
C LEU A 442 44.62 -16.39 11.39
N ALA A 443 43.60 -16.01 12.16
CA ALA A 443 43.27 -14.61 12.38
C ALA A 443 44.37 -13.85 13.14
N ASP A 444 44.98 -14.49 14.14
CA ASP A 444 46.11 -13.92 14.89
C ASP A 444 47.36 -13.74 14.01
N ARG A 445 47.61 -14.65 13.06
CA ARG A 445 48.71 -14.51 12.09
C ARG A 445 48.50 -13.30 11.19
N GLU A 446 47.31 -13.13 10.63
CA GLU A 446 47.00 -11.97 9.77
C GLU A 446 46.99 -10.66 10.56
N ARG A 447 46.52 -10.67 11.81
CA ARG A 447 46.60 -9.52 12.72
C ARG A 447 48.04 -9.07 12.95
N GLN A 448 48.97 -10.01 13.14
CA GLN A 448 50.39 -9.69 13.27
C GLN A 448 50.94 -9.06 11.98
N VAL A 449 50.61 -9.63 10.81
CA VAL A 449 51.02 -9.10 9.51
C VAL A 449 50.47 -7.69 9.29
N GLN A 450 49.18 -7.45 9.55
CA GLN A 450 48.56 -6.12 9.37
C GLN A 450 49.13 -5.07 10.32
N SER A 451 49.55 -5.46 11.53
CA SER A 451 50.14 -4.52 12.50
C SER A 451 51.42 -3.83 11.99
N LEU A 452 52.13 -4.45 11.04
CA LEU A 452 53.33 -3.90 10.40
C LEU A 452 53.03 -2.72 9.45
N TYR A 453 51.78 -2.49 9.08
CA TYR A 453 51.37 -1.40 8.19
C TYR A 453 50.96 -0.12 8.93
N PHE A 454 50.98 -0.13 10.27
CA PHE A 454 50.61 1.04 11.10
C PHE A 454 51.85 1.63 11.78
N GLU A 455 51.89 2.96 11.93
CA GLU A 455 52.87 3.67 12.77
C GLU A 455 52.75 3.25 14.25
N ASP A 456 53.84 3.36 15.02
CA ASP A 456 54.02 2.71 16.34
C ASP A 456 52.84 2.90 17.31
N GLU A 457 52.28 4.11 17.42
CA GLU A 457 51.16 4.39 18.34
C GLU A 457 49.83 3.76 17.88
N ARG A 458 49.53 3.76 16.57
CA ARG A 458 48.32 3.13 16.00
C ARG A 458 48.46 1.61 15.94
N SER A 459 49.68 1.10 15.74
CA SER A 459 49.99 -0.34 15.77
C SER A 459 49.74 -0.94 17.17
N ALA A 460 50.15 -0.24 18.24
CA ALA A 460 49.90 -0.66 19.62
C ALA A 460 48.41 -0.68 19.98
N LEU A 461 47.61 0.26 19.46
CA LEU A 461 46.15 0.28 19.66
C LEU A 461 45.46 -0.85 18.87
N TYR A 462 45.89 -1.08 17.63
CA TYR A 462 45.38 -2.16 16.78
C TYR A 462 45.69 -3.55 17.38
N LEU A 463 46.90 -3.77 17.92
CA LEU A 463 47.27 -5.03 18.56
C LEU A 463 46.52 -5.30 19.88
N LYS A 464 45.89 -4.30 20.50
CA LYS A 464 45.03 -4.47 21.69
C LYS A 464 43.63 -5.01 21.34
N LEU A 465 43.21 -4.97 20.08
CA LEU A 465 41.95 -5.58 19.64
C LEU A 465 42.09 -7.10 19.66
N LYS A 466 41.72 -7.71 20.79
CA LYS A 466 41.78 -9.16 21.00
C LYS A 466 40.73 -9.88 20.13
N LEU A 467 41.12 -10.99 19.51
CA LEU A 467 40.25 -11.86 18.68
C LEU A 467 39.73 -13.08 19.46
N GLU A 468 39.62 -12.97 20.79
CA GLU A 468 39.13 -14.06 21.64
C GLU A 468 37.68 -14.45 21.29
N GLY A 469 36.91 -13.54 20.69
CA GLY A 469 35.53 -13.79 20.28
C GLY A 469 35.33 -15.01 19.38
N ILE A 470 36.34 -15.42 18.59
CA ILE A 470 36.26 -16.62 17.73
C ILE A 470 36.11 -17.89 18.57
N VAL A 471 36.81 -17.97 19.70
CA VAL A 471 36.79 -19.15 20.58
C VAL A 471 35.69 -19.03 21.63
N GLU A 472 35.40 -17.81 22.09
CA GLU A 472 34.36 -17.53 23.08
C GLU A 472 32.94 -17.75 22.52
N ALA A 473 32.69 -17.37 21.27
CA ALA A 473 31.36 -17.48 20.70
C ALA A 473 30.90 -18.94 20.58
N PRO A 474 29.66 -19.28 20.96
CA PRO A 474 29.11 -20.62 20.81
C PRO A 474 29.05 -21.06 19.33
N VAL A 475 28.87 -20.13 18.39
CA VAL A 475 28.85 -20.42 16.94
C VAL A 475 29.75 -19.46 16.18
N VAL A 476 30.57 -19.99 15.28
CA VAL A 476 31.24 -19.21 14.22
C VAL A 476 30.59 -19.57 12.89
N LEU A 477 29.97 -18.60 12.24
CA LEU A 477 29.29 -18.73 10.96
C LEU A 477 30.17 -18.16 9.85
N VAL A 478 30.56 -19.00 8.89
CA VAL A 478 31.28 -18.56 7.69
C VAL A 478 30.31 -18.49 6.52
N ILE A 479 30.15 -17.32 5.95
CA ILE A 479 29.27 -17.05 4.80
C ILE A 479 30.14 -16.89 3.56
N THR A 480 29.78 -17.61 2.50
CA THR A 480 30.59 -17.77 1.30
C THR A 480 29.82 -17.32 0.06
N ALA A 481 30.50 -17.18 -1.07
CA ALA A 481 29.92 -16.90 -2.37
C ALA A 481 30.37 -17.95 -3.38
N ASP A 482 29.42 -18.68 -3.94
CA ASP A 482 29.61 -19.53 -5.10
C ASP A 482 29.52 -18.67 -6.37
N MET A 483 30.69 -18.39 -6.95
CA MET A 483 30.82 -17.50 -8.10
C MET A 483 30.20 -18.08 -9.39
N GLU A 484 29.90 -19.38 -9.40
CA GLU A 484 29.37 -20.10 -10.56
C GLU A 484 27.89 -20.47 -10.40
N ARG A 485 27.32 -20.30 -9.19
CA ARG A 485 25.94 -20.69 -8.90
C ARG A 485 24.92 -20.04 -9.82
N GLY A 486 24.07 -20.88 -10.43
CA GLY A 486 23.02 -20.50 -11.37
C GLY A 486 23.49 -20.27 -12.82
N GLY A 487 24.76 -20.53 -13.12
CA GLY A 487 25.28 -20.60 -14.49
C GLY A 487 25.56 -19.25 -15.14
N ALA A 488 25.95 -19.31 -16.42
CA ALA A 488 26.33 -18.12 -17.17
C ALA A 488 25.16 -17.15 -17.40
N GLU A 489 23.93 -17.65 -17.56
CA GLU A 489 22.77 -16.86 -18.03
C GLU A 489 22.13 -15.94 -16.97
N ILE A 490 22.78 -15.69 -15.84
CA ILE A 490 22.23 -14.85 -14.77
C ILE A 490 22.20 -13.38 -15.20
N ILE A 491 20.98 -12.86 -15.30
CA ILE A 491 20.69 -11.48 -15.65
C ILE A 491 21.40 -10.53 -14.67
N GLY A 492 22.21 -9.63 -15.22
CA GLY A 492 22.96 -8.61 -14.48
C GLY A 492 24.38 -9.02 -14.03
N ARG A 493 24.67 -10.32 -13.89
CA ARG A 493 25.99 -10.80 -13.46
C ARG A 493 27.06 -10.57 -14.54
N HIS A 494 26.72 -10.73 -15.82
CA HIS A 494 27.65 -10.53 -16.93
C HIS A 494 28.24 -9.13 -17.02
N THR A 495 27.48 -8.12 -16.63
CA THR A 495 27.91 -6.71 -16.68
C THR A 495 28.65 -6.28 -15.42
N MET A 496 28.44 -6.97 -14.30
CA MET A 496 29.00 -6.66 -12.98
C MET A 496 29.15 -7.94 -12.16
N GLU A 497 30.31 -8.61 -12.25
CA GLU A 497 30.55 -9.91 -11.60
C GLU A 497 30.47 -9.81 -10.06
N GLU A 498 30.82 -8.65 -9.51
CA GLU A 498 30.81 -8.34 -8.08
C GLU A 498 29.40 -8.36 -7.47
N THR A 499 28.35 -8.30 -8.29
CA THR A 499 26.96 -8.42 -7.83
C THR A 499 26.69 -9.73 -7.09
N THR A 500 27.48 -10.77 -7.37
CA THR A 500 27.47 -12.02 -6.59
C THR A 500 27.88 -11.76 -5.15
N LEU A 501 28.97 -11.02 -4.93
CA LEU A 501 29.44 -10.63 -3.59
C LEU A 501 28.47 -9.66 -2.91
N TYR A 502 27.84 -8.74 -3.66
CA TYR A 502 26.82 -7.83 -3.10
C TYR A 502 25.60 -8.58 -2.59
N SER A 503 25.19 -9.63 -3.31
CA SER A 503 24.10 -10.52 -2.88
C SER A 503 24.43 -11.18 -1.53
N VAL A 504 25.67 -11.65 -1.37
CA VAL A 504 26.13 -12.22 -0.09
C VAL A 504 26.26 -11.15 1.01
N ALA A 505 26.67 -9.93 0.67
CA ALA A 505 26.70 -8.82 1.64
C ALA A 505 25.29 -8.49 2.18
N CYS A 506 24.24 -8.58 1.35
CA CYS A 506 22.86 -8.47 1.81
C CYS A 506 22.47 -9.62 2.75
N ALA A 507 22.89 -10.85 2.46
CA ALA A 507 22.67 -12.00 3.36
C ALA A 507 23.35 -11.79 4.72
N VAL A 508 24.57 -11.26 4.72
CA VAL A 508 25.29 -10.90 5.95
C VAL A 508 24.53 -9.83 6.75
N GLU A 509 24.05 -8.75 6.10
CA GLU A 509 23.25 -7.72 6.80
C GLU A 509 21.95 -8.29 7.38
N ASN A 510 21.27 -9.20 6.68
CA ASN A 510 20.08 -9.85 7.22
C ASN A 510 20.38 -10.66 8.49
N VAL A 511 21.52 -11.36 8.55
CA VAL A 511 21.98 -12.04 9.79
C VAL A 511 22.17 -11.02 10.91
N TRP A 512 22.81 -9.88 10.64
CA TRP A 512 23.02 -8.82 11.61
C TRP A 512 21.72 -8.29 12.21
N LEU A 513 20.72 -8.00 11.36
CA LEU A 513 19.44 -7.44 11.78
C LEU A 513 18.60 -8.48 12.53
N ALA A 514 18.54 -9.71 12.04
CA ALA A 514 17.82 -10.80 12.68
C ALA A 514 18.44 -11.15 14.03
N ALA A 515 19.76 -11.25 14.12
CA ALA A 515 20.46 -11.52 15.38
C ALA A 515 20.17 -10.41 16.40
N ARG A 516 20.18 -9.14 15.97
CA ARG A 516 19.84 -8.04 16.88
C ARG A 516 18.41 -8.14 17.39
N ALA A 517 17.45 -8.51 16.54
CA ALA A 517 16.05 -8.70 16.94
C ALA A 517 15.88 -9.88 17.91
N GLU A 518 16.65 -10.95 17.74
CA GLU A 518 16.66 -12.15 18.60
C GLU A 518 17.47 -11.98 19.89
N GLY A 519 18.11 -10.81 20.09
CA GLY A 519 18.98 -10.56 21.24
C GLY A 519 20.35 -11.24 21.16
N VAL A 520 20.74 -11.74 20.00
CA VAL A 520 22.04 -12.36 19.73
C VAL A 520 23.05 -11.28 19.30
N ALA A 521 24.23 -11.31 19.93
CA ALA A 521 25.37 -10.51 19.53
C ALA A 521 26.06 -11.14 18.31
N VAL A 522 26.56 -10.27 17.42
CA VAL A 522 27.34 -10.66 16.26
C VAL A 522 28.68 -9.93 16.28
N GLY A 523 29.74 -10.60 15.82
CA GLY A 523 31.07 -10.01 15.67
C GLY A 523 31.67 -10.38 14.33
N TRP A 524 32.08 -9.40 13.52
CA TRP A 524 32.71 -9.67 12.23
C TRP A 524 34.23 -9.76 12.41
N VAL A 525 34.80 -10.91 12.05
CA VAL A 525 36.25 -11.09 11.96
C VAL A 525 36.71 -10.94 10.51
N SER A 526 37.35 -9.81 10.19
CA SER A 526 37.82 -9.47 8.84
C SER A 526 39.31 -9.77 8.59
N LEU A 527 39.96 -10.44 9.54
CA LEU A 527 41.41 -10.68 9.53
C LEU A 527 41.73 -12.09 9.01
N PHE A 528 41.39 -12.38 7.76
CA PHE A 528 41.71 -13.67 7.14
C PHE A 528 42.27 -13.49 5.73
N GLU A 529 43.32 -14.25 5.42
CA GLU A 529 43.73 -14.49 4.05
C GLU A 529 42.85 -15.61 3.47
N LYS A 530 42.22 -15.33 2.31
CA LYS A 530 41.15 -16.15 1.76
C LYS A 530 41.61 -17.54 1.33
N ARG A 531 42.85 -17.72 0.85
CA ARG A 531 43.38 -19.04 0.46
C ARG A 531 43.59 -19.93 1.69
N HIS A 532 44.16 -19.38 2.77
CA HIS A 532 44.32 -20.12 4.02
C HIS A 532 42.98 -20.52 4.65
N LEU A 533 42.01 -19.60 4.66
CA LEU A 533 40.67 -19.88 5.19
C LEU A 533 39.98 -21.01 4.41
N ARG A 534 40.04 -20.97 3.07
CA ARG A 534 39.53 -22.04 2.21
C ARG A 534 40.18 -23.39 2.51
N HIS A 535 41.51 -23.41 2.65
CA HIS A 535 42.24 -24.64 2.96
C HIS A 535 41.83 -25.24 4.31
N VAL A 536 41.74 -24.42 5.35
CA VAL A 536 41.37 -24.88 6.71
C VAL A 536 39.94 -25.41 6.77
N LEU A 537 39.02 -24.82 6.00
CA LEU A 537 37.61 -25.23 5.96
C LEU A 537 37.29 -26.24 4.85
N GLY A 538 38.27 -26.68 4.06
CA GLY A 538 38.05 -27.63 2.97
C GLY A 538 37.20 -27.09 1.81
N MET A 539 37.22 -25.78 1.59
CA MET A 539 36.39 -25.12 0.58
C MET A 539 36.93 -25.33 -0.85
N PRO A 540 36.06 -25.55 -1.84
CA PRO A 540 36.46 -25.57 -3.25
C PRO A 540 37.07 -24.24 -3.73
N ALA A 541 37.84 -24.29 -4.82
CA ALA A 541 38.54 -23.11 -5.34
C ALA A 541 37.61 -22.01 -5.87
N ASN A 542 36.43 -22.38 -6.39
CA ASN A 542 35.40 -21.48 -6.91
C ASN A 542 34.50 -20.86 -5.83
N ILE A 543 34.62 -21.31 -4.57
CA ILE A 543 33.85 -20.77 -3.44
C ILE A 543 34.70 -19.71 -2.73
N GLU A 544 34.20 -18.49 -2.69
CA GLU A 544 34.88 -17.34 -2.09
C GLU A 544 34.36 -17.09 -0.67
N PRO A 545 35.20 -17.08 0.38
CA PRO A 545 34.76 -16.68 1.71
C PRO A 545 34.49 -15.17 1.77
N VAL A 546 33.31 -14.78 2.24
CA VAL A 546 32.86 -13.37 2.30
C VAL A 546 32.85 -12.83 3.72
N ALA A 547 32.29 -13.57 4.68
CA ALA A 547 32.19 -13.14 6.07
C ALA A 547 32.48 -14.28 7.05
N VAL A 548 33.14 -13.95 8.16
CA VAL A 548 33.31 -14.84 9.32
C VAL A 548 32.70 -14.13 10.52
N LEU A 549 31.54 -14.62 10.96
CA LEU A 549 30.73 -14.02 12.02
C LEU A 549 30.78 -14.87 13.28
N CYS A 550 31.12 -14.27 14.40
CA CYS A 550 30.95 -14.86 15.73
C CYS A 550 29.54 -14.55 16.22
N LEU A 551 28.77 -15.56 16.65
CA LEU A 551 27.40 -15.42 17.14
C LEU A 551 27.32 -15.93 18.58
N GLY A 552 26.72 -15.14 19.48
CA GLY A 552 26.57 -15.51 20.89
C GLY A 552 25.88 -14.43 21.73
N PHE A 553 26.03 -14.50 23.04
CA PHE A 553 25.59 -13.45 23.96
C PHE A 553 26.77 -12.61 24.46
N THR A 554 26.51 -11.41 24.96
CA THR A 554 27.53 -10.54 25.58
C THR A 554 26.97 -9.87 26.81
N GLU A 555 27.77 -9.72 27.87
CA GLU A 555 27.39 -8.96 29.06
C GLU A 555 27.35 -7.46 28.80
N HIS A 556 28.15 -6.99 27.84
CA HIS A 556 28.29 -5.57 27.55
C HIS A 556 27.94 -5.30 26.09
N TYR A 557 26.80 -4.65 25.90
CA TYR A 557 26.34 -4.20 24.60
C TYR A 557 26.52 -2.67 24.51
N PRO A 558 27.51 -2.17 23.76
CA PRO A 558 27.86 -0.76 23.81
C PRO A 558 26.79 0.12 23.14
N PRO A 559 26.51 1.33 23.69
CA PRO A 559 25.50 2.23 23.13
C PRO A 559 25.92 2.82 21.77
N GLU A 560 27.22 2.83 21.45
CA GLU A 560 27.79 3.36 20.20
C GLU A 560 28.82 2.38 19.61
N PRO A 561 29.20 2.50 18.32
CA PRO A 561 30.24 1.68 17.72
C PRO A 561 31.58 1.80 18.46
N GLN A 562 32.23 0.67 18.73
CA GLN A 562 33.47 0.63 19.52
C GLN A 562 34.58 1.51 18.94
N LEU A 563 34.71 1.58 17.62
CA LEU A 563 35.69 2.44 16.93
C LEU A 563 35.47 3.93 17.22
N LYS A 564 34.21 4.37 17.37
CA LYS A 564 33.90 5.74 17.80
C LYS A 564 34.28 5.96 19.26
N THR A 565 33.90 5.02 20.14
CA THR A 565 34.19 5.13 21.58
C THR A 565 35.69 5.20 21.89
N VAL A 566 36.55 4.56 21.09
CA VAL A 566 38.01 4.64 21.24
C VAL A 566 38.65 5.77 20.42
N GLY A 567 37.86 6.64 19.79
CA GLY A 567 38.34 7.77 18.99
C GLY A 567 39.03 7.39 17.67
N TRP A 568 38.77 6.18 17.15
CA TRP A 568 39.37 5.72 15.90
C TRP A 568 38.71 6.31 14.65
N ALA A 569 37.38 6.47 14.68
CA ALA A 569 36.62 7.03 13.56
C ALA A 569 35.29 7.63 14.04
N GLU A 570 34.88 8.74 13.41
CA GLU A 570 33.57 9.36 13.59
C GLU A 570 32.68 9.12 12.36
N PRO A 571 31.34 8.98 12.52
CA PRO A 571 30.43 8.80 11.40
C PRO A 571 30.29 10.09 10.59
N GLU A 572 30.28 9.95 9.26
CA GLU A 572 30.07 11.07 8.35
C GLU A 572 28.59 11.48 8.29
N SER A 573 28.33 12.76 7.97
CA SER A 573 26.95 13.24 7.84
C SER A 573 26.28 12.68 6.59
N LEU A 574 25.05 12.13 6.73
CA LEU A 574 24.28 11.58 5.62
C LEU A 574 24.10 12.59 4.47
N THR A 575 23.90 13.87 4.78
CA THR A 575 23.70 14.90 3.75
C THR A 575 24.93 15.09 2.86
N ARG A 576 26.14 14.78 3.34
CA ARG A 576 27.37 14.82 2.55
C ARG A 576 27.54 13.60 1.64
N LEU A 577 26.79 12.53 1.89
CA LEU A 577 26.83 11.28 1.13
C LEU A 577 25.70 11.20 0.08
N ILE A 578 24.84 12.22 -0.01
CA ILE A 578 23.72 12.29 -0.97
C ILE A 578 24.10 13.24 -2.10
N HIS A 579 24.21 12.70 -3.31
CA HIS A 579 24.38 13.48 -4.53
C HIS A 579 23.14 13.33 -5.41
N TRP A 580 22.61 14.45 -5.92
CA TRP A 580 21.40 14.44 -6.74
C TRP A 580 21.74 14.36 -8.23
N GLN A 581 21.19 13.34 -8.90
CA GLN A 581 21.33 13.05 -10.34
C GLN A 581 22.74 12.67 -10.81
N ARG A 582 23.78 13.34 -10.31
CA ARG A 582 25.19 13.09 -10.62
C ARG A 582 26.07 13.43 -9.42
N TRP A 583 27.29 12.90 -9.42
CA TRP A 583 28.31 13.32 -8.45
C TRP A 583 28.56 14.82 -8.57
N ASP A 584 28.40 15.57 -7.48
CA ASP A 584 28.50 17.04 -7.48
C ASP A 584 29.95 17.55 -7.29
N GLY A 585 30.91 16.64 -7.09
CA GLY A 585 32.32 16.97 -6.90
C GLY A 585 32.68 17.40 -5.48
N SER A 586 31.75 17.31 -4.52
CA SER A 586 32.07 17.49 -3.11
C SER A 586 32.93 16.31 -2.62
N THR A 587 34.24 16.52 -2.54
CA THR A 587 35.14 15.54 -1.91
C THR A 587 34.95 15.63 -0.39
N PRO A 588 34.77 14.50 0.32
CA PRO A 588 34.86 14.49 1.78
C PRO A 588 36.23 15.05 2.19
N GLN A 589 36.27 16.05 3.06
CA GLN A 589 37.53 16.44 3.71
C GLN A 589 37.99 15.22 4.52
N SER A 590 39.20 14.73 4.24
CA SER A 590 39.80 13.68 5.02
C SER A 590 39.96 14.16 6.46
N ASN A 591 39.20 13.61 7.39
CA ASN A 591 39.53 13.70 8.81
C ASN A 591 40.80 12.87 9.02
N VAL A 592 41.96 13.54 8.98
CA VAL A 592 43.25 12.96 9.38
C VAL A 592 43.27 12.74 10.88
#